data_AF-A0A7S3S5W0-F1
#
_entry.id   AF-A0A7S3S5W0-F1
#
_cell.length_a   1.000
_cell.length_b   1.000
_cell.length_c   1.000
_cell.angle_alpha   90.00
_cell.angle_beta   90.00
_cell.angle_gamma   90.00
#
_symmetry.space_group_name_H-M   'P 1'
#
loop_
_entity.id
_entity.type
_entity.pdbx_description
1 polymer ?
#
loop_
_entity_poly.entity_id
_entity_poly.type
_entity_poly.pdbx_seq_one_letter_code
_entity_poly.pdbx_strand_id
1 'polypeptide(L)'
;ALRSVGTAARNRSKNSSMRKDRSSRDVERDVGIFDYATPDVAGFGGALKVTPADFQVNELRASGEEVSLDSSPLPEDAGSEGSNVRFVLQKERLDTLGALAELGSLLGVPTRSFSVAGLKDYRAVTTQEVVARDVTPEAVAACAPPPCLRLGRAWPTATKLRLGGCGGNRFRIVVRGVAGGGRRIDKALRALKRRGFINYFGLQRFGSGASVNHEVGLACLLRRYDDAVCKALSPPAGGRTSSAELEAHEAWAVGR
;
A
#
# COMPACT_ATOMS: atom_id res chain seq x y z
N ALA A 1 -18.63 38.94 43.95
CA ALA A 1 -17.20 39.13 43.63
C ALA A 1 -16.44 37.85 43.99
N LEU A 2 -15.56 37.40 43.08
CA LEU A 2 -14.53 36.36 43.23
C LEU A 2 -14.99 34.91 43.50
N ARG A 3 -15.03 34.08 42.44
CA ARG A 3 -14.68 32.66 42.53
C ARG A 3 -13.69 32.30 41.42
N SER A 4 -12.70 31.52 41.82
CA SER A 4 -11.41 31.21 41.19
C SER A 4 -11.51 30.60 39.79
N VAL A 5 -10.76 31.17 38.85
CA VAL A 5 -10.35 30.51 37.61
C VAL A 5 -9.00 29.81 37.88
N GLY A 6 -9.06 28.50 38.04
CA GLY A 6 -7.94 27.56 38.08
C GLY A 6 -8.56 26.17 38.11
N THR A 7 -8.24 25.20 37.27
CA THR A 7 -6.90 24.66 37.01
C THR A 7 -7.01 23.66 35.84
N ALA A 8 -7.20 24.09 34.59
CA ALA A 8 -7.35 23.17 33.44
C ALA A 8 -6.23 23.28 32.39
N ALA A 9 -5.45 24.37 32.40
CA ALA A 9 -4.45 24.64 31.35
C ALA A 9 -3.11 23.91 31.54
N ARG A 10 -2.78 23.42 32.75
CA ARG A 10 -1.46 22.80 33.04
C ARG A 10 -1.31 21.34 32.63
N ASN A 11 -2.40 20.64 32.28
CA ASN A 11 -2.34 19.21 31.90
C ASN A 11 -2.22 18.95 30.39
N ARG A 12 -2.56 19.91 29.52
CA ARG A 12 -2.41 19.73 28.06
C ARG A 12 -0.97 19.88 27.58
N SER A 13 -0.19 20.76 28.22
CA SER A 13 1.22 20.99 27.86
C SER A 13 2.14 19.82 28.22
N LYS A 14 1.85 19.08 29.31
CA LYS A 14 2.62 17.88 29.69
C LYS A 14 2.38 16.68 28.76
N ASN A 15 1.18 16.53 28.20
CA ASN A 15 0.88 15.44 27.25
C ASN A 15 1.47 15.66 25.86
N SER A 16 1.74 16.91 25.48
CA SER A 16 2.38 17.24 24.20
C SER A 16 3.89 16.98 24.22
N SER A 17 4.54 17.10 25.40
CA SER A 17 5.99 16.87 25.53
C SER A 17 6.37 15.39 25.73
N MET A 18 5.43 14.52 26.09
CA MET A 18 5.68 13.09 26.36
C MET A 18 5.62 12.17 25.12
N ARG A 19 5.18 12.67 23.96
CA ARG A 19 4.89 11.83 22.78
C ARG A 19 6.02 11.74 21.75
N LYS A 20 7.20 12.29 22.05
CA LYS A 20 8.23 12.58 21.04
C LYS A 20 9.21 11.45 20.71
N ASP A 21 9.06 10.24 21.26
CA ASP A 21 9.91 9.10 20.88
C ASP A 21 9.24 7.75 21.16
N ARG A 22 8.17 7.42 20.42
CA ARG A 22 7.56 6.08 20.50
C ARG A 22 8.34 5.11 19.63
N SER A 23 8.71 3.96 20.18
CA SER A 23 9.36 2.92 19.40
C SER A 23 8.38 2.33 18.38
N SER A 24 8.89 1.79 17.26
CA SER A 24 8.04 1.12 16.26
C SER A 24 7.20 -0.01 16.85
N ARG A 25 7.70 -0.67 17.91
CA ARG A 25 7.00 -1.73 18.64
C ARG A 25 5.78 -1.23 19.39
N ASP A 26 5.85 -0.04 19.99
CA ASP A 26 4.71 0.49 20.73
C ASP A 26 3.54 0.78 19.78
N VAL A 27 3.84 1.23 18.56
CA VAL A 27 2.84 1.48 17.51
C VAL A 27 2.25 0.17 16.98
N GLU A 28 3.05 -0.87 16.83
CA GLU A 28 2.57 -2.22 16.44
C GLU A 28 1.59 -2.80 17.47
N ARG A 29 1.89 -2.64 18.77
CA ARG A 29 1.02 -3.16 19.85
C ARG A 29 -0.33 -2.46 19.92
N ASP A 30 -0.39 -1.17 19.63
CA ASP A 30 -1.65 -0.41 19.60
C ASP A 30 -2.66 -0.99 18.59
N VAL A 31 -2.17 -1.65 17.54
CA VAL A 31 -3.01 -2.23 16.48
C VAL A 31 -3.11 -3.75 16.53
N GLY A 32 -2.70 -4.36 17.64
CA GLY A 32 -2.86 -5.80 17.86
C GLY A 32 -1.72 -6.68 17.34
N ILE A 33 -0.58 -6.10 16.96
CA ILE A 33 0.61 -6.85 16.53
C ILE A 33 1.49 -7.08 17.76
N PHE A 34 1.33 -8.23 18.40
CA PHE A 34 1.96 -8.52 19.70
C PHE A 34 3.15 -9.48 19.61
N ASP A 35 3.08 -10.46 18.70
CA ASP A 35 3.94 -11.62 18.73
C ASP A 35 4.70 -11.85 17.41
N TYR A 36 5.74 -12.67 17.49
CA TYR A 36 6.47 -13.19 16.34
C TYR A 36 6.28 -14.70 16.25
N ALA A 37 6.24 -15.25 15.04
CA ALA A 37 6.21 -16.71 14.81
C ALA A 37 7.51 -17.42 15.26
N THR A 38 8.57 -16.66 15.51
CA THR A 38 9.91 -17.14 15.88
C THR A 38 10.47 -16.32 17.06
N PRO A 39 9.82 -16.35 18.24
CA PRO A 39 10.25 -15.55 19.40
C PRO A 39 11.63 -15.99 19.93
N ASP A 40 12.01 -17.24 19.65
CA ASP A 40 13.30 -17.86 19.96
C ASP A 40 14.46 -17.45 19.01
N VAL A 41 14.16 -16.67 17.97
CA VAL A 41 15.16 -16.26 16.96
C VAL A 41 15.38 -14.76 17.05
N ALA A 42 16.61 -14.35 17.37
CA ALA A 42 16.99 -12.95 17.43
C ALA A 42 16.86 -12.28 16.04
N GLY A 43 15.89 -11.38 15.88
CA GLY A 43 15.72 -10.57 14.66
C GLY A 43 16.92 -9.65 14.41
N PHE A 44 17.10 -9.10 13.21
CA PHE A 44 18.23 -8.23 12.86
C PHE A 44 17.71 -6.88 12.35
N GLY A 45 18.53 -5.83 12.47
CA GLY A 45 18.18 -4.50 11.98
C GLY A 45 18.41 -4.35 10.48
N GLY A 46 17.85 -3.30 9.90
CA GLY A 46 18.03 -2.94 8.50
C GLY A 46 16.92 -2.02 7.99
N ALA A 47 17.17 -1.35 6.88
CA ALA A 47 16.23 -0.44 6.26
C ALA A 47 15.53 -1.10 5.06
N LEU A 48 14.20 -0.97 5.01
CA LEU A 48 13.36 -1.38 3.89
C LEU A 48 12.96 -0.17 3.05
N LYS A 49 12.68 -0.39 1.76
CA LYS A 49 12.16 0.63 0.84
C LYS A 49 13.03 1.91 0.82
N VAL A 50 14.36 1.75 0.83
CA VAL A 50 15.30 2.88 0.73
C VAL A 50 15.26 3.48 -0.67
N THR A 51 15.26 2.64 -1.70
CA THR A 51 14.89 3.01 -3.07
C THR A 51 13.66 2.21 -3.53
N PRO A 52 12.89 2.66 -4.54
CA PRO A 52 11.77 1.89 -5.06
C PRO A 52 12.17 0.48 -5.54
N ALA A 53 13.35 0.37 -6.16
CA ALA A 53 13.89 -0.90 -6.67
C ALA A 53 14.21 -1.93 -5.56
N ASP A 54 14.34 -1.50 -4.31
CA ASP A 54 14.51 -2.39 -3.16
C ASP A 54 13.25 -3.19 -2.82
N PHE A 55 12.10 -2.80 -3.37
CA PHE A 55 10.83 -3.45 -3.09
C PHE A 55 10.11 -3.69 -4.42
N GLN A 56 10.29 -4.90 -4.95
CA GLN A 56 9.68 -5.30 -6.21
C GLN A 56 8.52 -6.25 -5.94
N VAL A 57 7.41 -6.01 -6.62
CA VAL A 57 6.19 -6.80 -6.48
C VAL A 57 5.70 -7.21 -7.86
N ASN A 58 5.83 -8.49 -8.17
CA ASN A 58 5.28 -9.04 -9.40
C ASN A 58 4.00 -9.80 -9.07
N GLU A 59 2.94 -9.54 -9.82
CA GLU A 59 1.69 -10.27 -9.70
C GLU A 59 1.87 -11.74 -10.09
N LEU A 60 1.19 -12.63 -9.36
CA LEU A 60 1.02 -14.02 -9.77
C LEU A 60 -0.39 -14.19 -10.33
N ARG A 61 -0.51 -14.80 -11.50
CA ARG A 61 -1.79 -15.25 -12.04
C ARG A 61 -2.42 -16.29 -11.11
N ALA A 62 -3.71 -16.57 -11.30
CA ALA A 62 -4.39 -17.64 -10.56
C ALA A 62 -3.73 -19.02 -10.78
N SER A 63 -3.10 -19.23 -11.95
CA SER A 63 -2.28 -20.42 -12.26
C SER A 63 -0.97 -20.50 -11.47
N GLY A 64 -0.55 -19.43 -10.79
CA GLY A 64 0.73 -19.34 -10.08
C GLY A 64 1.89 -18.79 -10.92
N GLU A 65 1.67 -18.54 -12.21
CA GLU A 65 2.66 -17.94 -13.09
C GLU A 65 2.97 -16.50 -12.71
N GLU A 66 4.25 -16.14 -12.69
CA GLU A 66 4.70 -14.79 -12.41
C GLU A 66 4.59 -13.90 -13.64
N VAL A 67 3.94 -12.75 -13.47
CA VAL A 67 3.80 -11.72 -14.50
C VAL A 67 5.11 -10.94 -14.61
N SER A 68 5.65 -10.83 -15.82
CA SER A 68 6.86 -10.05 -16.14
C SER A 68 6.67 -9.29 -17.45
N LEU A 69 7.46 -8.23 -17.66
CA LEU A 69 7.36 -7.41 -18.88
C LEU A 69 7.68 -8.20 -20.16
N ASP A 70 8.75 -8.99 -20.12
CA ASP A 70 9.38 -9.51 -21.34
C ASP A 70 9.26 -11.04 -21.52
N SER A 71 9.00 -11.77 -20.43
CA SER A 71 9.25 -13.21 -20.38
C SER A 71 8.08 -14.06 -19.88
N SER A 72 7.00 -13.47 -19.38
CA SER A 72 5.86 -14.27 -18.92
C SER A 72 5.16 -14.90 -20.12
N PRO A 73 4.86 -16.21 -20.07
CA PRO A 73 4.07 -16.86 -21.12
C PRO A 73 2.72 -16.16 -21.26
N LEU A 74 2.14 -16.19 -22.45
CA LEU A 74 0.75 -15.79 -22.62
C LEU A 74 -0.14 -16.81 -21.89
N PRO A 75 -1.20 -16.37 -21.19
CA PRO A 75 -2.14 -17.31 -20.59
C PRO A 75 -2.87 -18.09 -21.68
N GLU A 76 -3.41 -19.26 -21.36
CA GLU A 76 -4.10 -20.14 -22.32
C GLU A 76 -5.27 -19.45 -23.04
N ASP A 77 -5.91 -18.46 -22.40
CA ASP A 77 -7.01 -17.66 -22.96
C ASP A 77 -6.56 -16.49 -23.83
N ALA A 78 -5.25 -16.32 -24.05
CA ALA A 78 -4.71 -15.23 -24.85
C ALA A 78 -5.10 -15.36 -26.33
N GLY A 79 -5.57 -14.25 -26.91
CA GLY A 79 -6.02 -14.24 -28.31
C GLY A 79 -7.45 -14.75 -28.49
N SER A 80 -8.17 -15.03 -27.40
CA SER A 80 -9.63 -15.17 -27.46
C SER A 80 -10.24 -13.91 -28.08
N GLU A 81 -11.09 -14.09 -29.09
CA GLU A 81 -11.80 -12.97 -29.72
C GLU A 81 -12.58 -12.20 -28.65
N GLY A 82 -12.30 -10.91 -28.53
CA GLY A 82 -12.85 -10.07 -27.49
C GLY A 82 -12.55 -8.59 -27.75
N SER A 83 -13.42 -7.72 -27.23
CA SER A 83 -13.30 -6.27 -27.38
C SER A 83 -12.35 -5.62 -26.35
N ASN A 84 -11.65 -6.44 -25.56
CA ASN A 84 -10.71 -5.95 -24.55
C ASN A 84 -9.27 -6.35 -24.91
N VAL A 85 -8.33 -5.62 -24.36
CA VAL A 85 -6.89 -5.88 -24.49
C VAL A 85 -6.33 -6.09 -23.10
N ARG A 86 -5.66 -7.23 -22.91
CA ARG A 86 -4.84 -7.50 -21.72
C ARG A 86 -3.40 -7.14 -22.03
N PHE A 87 -2.73 -6.50 -21.08
CA PHE A 87 -1.32 -6.17 -21.19
C PHE A 87 -0.63 -6.14 -19.84
N VAL A 88 0.70 -6.22 -19.86
CA VAL A 88 1.51 -6.10 -18.65
C VAL A 88 1.87 -4.64 -18.39
N LEU A 89 1.63 -4.18 -17.17
CA LEU A 89 2.01 -2.86 -16.68
C LEU A 89 3.07 -3.00 -15.59
N GLN A 90 4.21 -2.36 -15.77
CA GLN A 90 5.14 -2.08 -14.69
C GLN A 90 5.10 -0.59 -14.35
N LYS A 91 5.00 -0.28 -13.05
CA LYS A 91 5.03 1.09 -12.54
C LYS A 91 6.07 1.23 -11.43
N GLU A 92 6.67 2.42 -11.35
CA GLU A 92 7.60 2.81 -10.30
C GLU A 92 7.11 4.10 -9.63
N ARG A 93 7.07 4.11 -8.30
CA ARG A 93 6.72 5.31 -7.50
C ARG A 93 5.38 5.96 -7.88
N LEU A 94 4.43 5.14 -8.28
CA LEU A 94 3.08 5.56 -8.66
C LEU A 94 2.07 4.56 -8.09
N ASP A 95 0.90 5.01 -7.65
CA ASP A 95 -0.16 4.11 -7.24
C ASP A 95 -0.87 3.56 -8.48
N THR A 96 -1.57 2.44 -8.33
CA THR A 96 -2.19 1.78 -9.49
C THR A 96 -3.24 2.67 -10.15
N LEU A 97 -4.02 3.45 -9.40
CA LEU A 97 -5.07 4.30 -9.99
C LEU A 97 -4.47 5.49 -10.74
N GLY A 98 -3.43 6.11 -10.19
CA GLY A 98 -2.65 7.15 -10.87
C GLY A 98 -2.03 6.65 -12.17
N ALA A 99 -1.47 5.43 -12.18
CA ALA A 99 -0.95 4.81 -13.39
C ALA A 99 -2.03 4.59 -14.47
N LEU A 100 -3.22 4.14 -14.07
CA LEU A 100 -4.34 3.94 -15.00
C LEU A 100 -4.91 5.27 -15.52
N ALA A 101 -4.87 6.35 -14.74
CA ALA A 101 -5.27 7.68 -15.19
C ALA A 101 -4.30 8.25 -16.24
N GLU A 102 -3.00 8.06 -16.03
CA GLU A 102 -1.96 8.44 -17.00
C GLU A 102 -2.15 7.69 -18.32
N LEU A 103 -2.27 6.36 -18.24
CA LEU A 103 -2.52 5.52 -19.43
C LEU A 103 -3.84 5.85 -20.11
N GLY A 104 -4.89 6.17 -19.35
CA GLY A 104 -6.17 6.59 -19.90
C GLY A 104 -6.06 7.85 -20.74
N SER A 105 -5.27 8.83 -20.28
CA SER A 105 -5.00 10.06 -21.04
C SER A 105 -4.26 9.79 -22.34
N LEU A 106 -3.28 8.87 -22.33
CA LEU A 106 -2.50 8.49 -23.50
C LEU A 106 -3.27 7.65 -24.52
N LEU A 107 -4.14 6.76 -24.04
CA LEU A 107 -4.92 5.83 -24.85
C LEU A 107 -6.29 6.39 -25.25
N GLY A 108 -6.66 7.59 -24.79
CA GLY A 108 -7.94 8.23 -25.10
C GLY A 108 -9.16 7.56 -24.45
N VAL A 109 -8.97 6.86 -23.33
CA VAL A 109 -10.05 6.14 -22.63
C VAL A 109 -10.12 6.52 -21.14
N PRO A 110 -11.30 6.57 -20.52
CA PRO A 110 -11.42 6.93 -19.11
C PRO A 110 -10.87 5.83 -18.20
N THR A 111 -10.44 6.18 -16.98
CA THR A 111 -9.88 5.22 -16.00
C THR A 111 -10.81 4.04 -15.70
N ARG A 112 -12.14 4.24 -15.79
CA ARG A 112 -13.15 3.17 -15.62
C ARG A 112 -13.14 2.09 -16.72
N SER A 113 -12.44 2.34 -17.83
CA SER A 113 -12.27 1.35 -18.91
C SER A 113 -11.22 0.31 -18.58
N PHE A 114 -10.40 0.54 -17.55
CA PHE A 114 -9.40 -0.41 -17.08
C PHE A 114 -9.94 -1.31 -15.96
N SER A 115 -9.41 -2.52 -15.89
CA SER A 115 -9.61 -3.46 -14.79
C SER A 115 -8.29 -4.10 -14.39
N VAL A 116 -8.14 -4.36 -13.09
CA VAL A 116 -6.94 -4.95 -12.47
C VAL A 116 -7.36 -5.97 -11.42
N ALA A 117 -6.51 -6.96 -11.17
CA ALA A 117 -6.77 -7.95 -10.12
C ALA A 117 -6.53 -7.40 -8.70
N GLY A 118 -5.73 -6.34 -8.57
CA GLY A 118 -5.51 -5.65 -7.30
C GLY A 118 -4.70 -4.37 -7.46
N LEU A 119 -4.73 -3.53 -6.43
CA LEU A 119 -3.87 -2.36 -6.31
C LEU A 119 -2.49 -2.80 -5.78
N LYS A 120 -1.43 -2.13 -6.21
CA LYS A 120 -0.05 -2.42 -5.81
C LYS A 120 0.59 -1.22 -5.12
N ASP A 121 1.61 -1.48 -4.30
CA ASP A 121 2.36 -0.49 -3.54
C ASP A 121 2.79 0.74 -4.37
N TYR A 122 2.65 1.93 -3.78
CA TYR A 122 3.20 3.17 -4.34
C TYR A 122 4.73 3.21 -4.24
N ARG A 123 5.31 2.88 -3.07
CA ARG A 123 6.78 2.92 -2.84
C ARG A 123 7.44 1.60 -3.24
N ALA A 124 7.34 1.25 -4.51
CA ALA A 124 7.82 -0.01 -5.07
C ALA A 124 7.99 0.10 -6.59
N VAL A 125 8.69 -0.88 -7.17
CA VAL A 125 8.54 -1.25 -8.57
C VAL A 125 7.55 -2.40 -8.63
N THR A 126 6.44 -2.23 -9.34
CA THR A 126 5.37 -3.24 -9.34
C THR A 126 4.97 -3.62 -10.74
N THR A 127 4.89 -4.92 -11.03
CA THR A 127 4.46 -5.48 -12.31
C THR A 127 3.15 -6.22 -12.13
N GLN A 128 2.15 -5.92 -12.94
CA GLN A 128 0.81 -6.52 -12.87
C GLN A 128 0.16 -6.59 -14.26
N GLU A 129 -0.87 -7.41 -14.40
CA GLU A 129 -1.71 -7.36 -15.60
C GLU A 129 -2.80 -6.29 -15.46
N VAL A 130 -3.15 -5.71 -16.61
CA VAL A 130 -4.22 -4.73 -16.78
C VAL A 130 -5.04 -5.18 -17.98
N VAL A 131 -6.36 -5.01 -17.89
CA VAL A 131 -7.25 -5.14 -19.05
C VAL A 131 -7.89 -3.80 -19.33
N ALA A 132 -7.76 -3.30 -20.56
CA ALA A 132 -8.43 -2.10 -21.07
C ALA A 132 -9.51 -2.48 -22.09
N ARG A 133 -10.57 -1.67 -22.15
CA ARG A 133 -11.60 -1.75 -23.19
C ARG A 133 -11.49 -0.58 -24.15
N ASP A 134 -12.01 -0.77 -25.35
CA ASP A 134 -12.06 0.26 -26.39
C ASP A 134 -10.64 0.74 -26.80
N VAL A 135 -9.66 -0.17 -26.71
CA VAL A 135 -8.26 0.02 -27.08
C VAL A 135 -7.82 -1.21 -27.89
N THR A 136 -6.86 -1.05 -28.81
CA THR A 136 -6.27 -2.18 -29.56
C THR A 136 -4.89 -2.57 -29.03
N PRO A 137 -4.42 -3.82 -29.22
CA PRO A 137 -3.06 -4.21 -28.84
C PRO A 137 -1.98 -3.31 -29.47
N GLU A 138 -2.19 -2.86 -30.70
CA GLU A 138 -1.27 -1.98 -31.43
C GLU A 138 -1.20 -0.59 -30.78
N ALA A 139 -2.33 -0.05 -30.32
CA ALA A 139 -2.36 1.22 -29.60
C ALA A 139 -1.60 1.13 -28.26
N VAL A 140 -1.71 0.02 -27.53
CA VAL A 140 -0.93 -0.22 -26.31
C VAL A 140 0.56 -0.34 -26.64
N ALA A 141 0.92 -1.06 -27.70
CA ALA A 141 2.31 -1.23 -28.13
C ALA A 141 2.96 0.06 -28.63
N ALA A 142 2.19 0.94 -29.28
CA ALA A 142 2.63 2.25 -29.75
C ALA A 142 2.61 3.34 -28.68
N CYS A 143 1.98 3.07 -27.53
CA CYS A 143 1.89 4.02 -26.43
C CYS A 143 3.29 4.33 -25.86
N ALA A 144 3.60 5.62 -25.72
CA ALA A 144 4.84 6.11 -25.14
C ALA A 144 4.58 6.69 -23.74
N PRO A 145 4.52 5.87 -22.68
CA PRO A 145 4.23 6.35 -21.34
C PRO A 145 5.45 7.06 -20.72
N PRO A 146 5.25 7.85 -19.64
CA PRO A 146 6.36 8.49 -18.93
C PRO A 146 7.34 7.47 -18.34
N PRO A 147 8.59 7.86 -18.00
CA PRO A 147 9.65 6.93 -17.56
C PRO A 147 9.32 6.06 -16.35
N CYS A 148 8.36 6.48 -15.51
CA CYS A 148 7.90 5.72 -14.34
C CYS A 148 6.94 4.57 -14.69
N LEU A 149 6.56 4.43 -15.96
CA LEU A 149 5.66 3.40 -16.47
C LEU A 149 6.33 2.65 -17.62
N ARG A 150 6.11 1.34 -17.66
CA ARG A 150 6.52 0.48 -18.78
C ARG A 150 5.38 -0.46 -19.13
N LEU A 151 5.17 -0.65 -20.42
CA LEU A 151 4.18 -1.56 -20.97
C LEU A 151 4.90 -2.75 -21.57
N GLY A 152 4.44 -3.96 -21.22
CA GLY A 152 4.91 -5.20 -21.81
C GLY A 152 4.00 -5.64 -22.96
N ARG A 153 3.99 -6.95 -23.23
CA ARG A 153 3.14 -7.54 -24.28
C ARG A 153 1.67 -7.18 -24.07
N ALA A 154 0.95 -6.97 -25.18
CA ALA A 154 -0.48 -6.74 -25.24
C ALA A 154 -1.14 -7.77 -26.16
N TRP A 155 -2.31 -8.29 -25.76
CA TRP A 155 -3.04 -9.29 -26.53
C TRP A 155 -4.56 -9.15 -26.35
N PRO A 156 -5.36 -9.59 -27.34
CA PRO A 156 -6.82 -9.62 -27.22
C PRO A 156 -7.28 -10.55 -26.09
N THR A 157 -8.35 -10.16 -25.40
CA THR A 157 -9.03 -11.01 -24.42
C THR A 157 -10.53 -10.74 -24.37
N ALA A 158 -11.31 -11.80 -24.18
CA ALA A 158 -12.74 -11.70 -23.92
C ALA A 158 -13.06 -11.23 -22.48
N THR A 159 -12.14 -11.36 -21.52
CA THR A 159 -12.45 -11.23 -20.10
C THR A 159 -11.75 -10.06 -19.41
N LYS A 160 -12.49 -9.38 -18.53
CA LYS A 160 -11.94 -8.40 -17.58
C LYS A 160 -11.25 -9.10 -16.41
N LEU A 161 -10.34 -8.38 -15.76
CA LEU A 161 -9.78 -8.82 -14.48
C LEU A 161 -10.78 -8.57 -13.35
N ARG A 162 -10.99 -9.59 -12.50
CA ARG A 162 -11.78 -9.48 -11.28
C ARG A 162 -10.89 -9.05 -10.13
N LEU A 163 -11.36 -8.09 -9.31
CA LEU A 163 -10.67 -7.72 -8.07
C LEU A 163 -10.53 -8.96 -7.16
N GLY A 164 -9.31 -9.20 -6.66
CA GLY A 164 -8.95 -10.40 -5.91
C GLY A 164 -8.73 -11.65 -6.77
N GLY A 165 -8.72 -11.53 -8.11
CA GLY A 165 -8.50 -12.64 -9.04
C GLY A 165 -7.04 -13.08 -9.22
N CYS A 166 -6.08 -12.40 -8.59
CA CYS A 166 -4.67 -12.79 -8.64
C CYS A 166 -4.42 -14.02 -7.74
N GLY A 167 -3.48 -14.88 -8.12
CA GLY A 167 -3.03 -16.00 -7.28
C GLY A 167 -2.11 -15.56 -6.14
N GLY A 168 -1.59 -14.33 -6.19
CA GLY A 168 -0.74 -13.77 -5.15
C GLY A 168 0.22 -12.73 -5.69
N ASN A 169 1.31 -12.52 -4.96
CA ASN A 169 2.39 -11.62 -5.36
C ASN A 169 3.74 -12.24 -5.04
N ARG A 170 4.67 -12.16 -5.98
CA ARG A 170 6.09 -12.43 -5.77
C ARG A 170 6.77 -11.17 -5.28
N PHE A 171 7.32 -11.22 -4.07
CA PHE A 171 8.10 -10.13 -3.51
C PHE A 171 9.60 -10.38 -3.70
N ARG A 172 10.31 -9.36 -4.17
CA ARG A 172 11.77 -9.26 -4.08
C ARG A 172 12.10 -8.05 -3.22
N ILE A 173 12.68 -8.32 -2.05
CA ILE A 173 12.92 -7.30 -1.03
C ILE A 173 14.42 -7.23 -0.75
N VAL A 174 14.98 -6.03 -0.84
CA VAL A 174 16.34 -5.72 -0.43
C VAL A 174 16.28 -5.02 0.93
N VAL A 175 16.96 -5.59 1.92
CA VAL A 175 17.17 -4.97 3.22
C VAL A 175 18.55 -4.34 3.22
N ARG A 176 18.63 -3.01 3.36
CA ARG A 176 19.91 -2.27 3.34
C ARG A 176 20.42 -1.99 4.75
N GLY A 177 21.74 -1.83 4.89
CA GLY A 177 22.36 -1.49 6.18
C GLY A 177 22.11 -2.55 7.26
N VAL A 178 22.14 -3.84 6.88
CA VAL A 178 21.81 -4.93 7.79
C VAL A 178 22.83 -5.00 8.93
N ALA A 179 22.33 -4.92 10.16
CA ALA A 179 23.13 -5.02 11.37
C ALA A 179 23.07 -6.44 11.94
N GLY A 180 24.22 -7.13 11.95
CA GLY A 180 24.36 -8.49 12.47
C GLY A 180 25.16 -9.38 11.54
N GLY A 181 25.96 -10.30 12.09
CA GLY A 181 26.75 -11.24 11.28
C GLY A 181 25.87 -12.21 10.48
N GLY A 182 26.36 -12.67 9.32
CA GLY A 182 25.61 -13.52 8.36
C GLY A 182 24.91 -14.73 8.98
N ARG A 183 25.51 -15.36 10.00
CA ARG A 183 24.90 -16.47 10.74
C ARG A 183 23.54 -16.14 11.36
N ARG A 184 23.35 -14.92 11.89
CA ARG A 184 22.08 -14.47 12.50
C ARG A 184 21.00 -14.31 11.45
N ILE A 185 21.35 -13.70 10.32
CA ILE A 185 20.46 -13.48 9.17
C ILE A 185 20.01 -14.84 8.63
N ASP A 186 20.95 -15.75 8.40
CA ASP A 186 20.66 -17.09 7.91
C ASP A 186 19.72 -17.87 8.85
N LYS A 187 19.95 -17.79 10.17
CA LYS A 187 19.08 -18.44 11.15
C LYS A 187 17.66 -17.89 11.07
N ALA A 188 17.49 -16.57 10.96
CA ALA A 188 16.20 -15.92 10.82
C ALA A 188 15.49 -16.29 9.50
N LEU A 189 16.19 -16.25 8.37
CA LEU A 189 15.62 -16.61 7.06
C LEU A 189 15.20 -18.09 6.98
N ARG A 190 15.99 -19.00 7.56
CA ARG A 190 15.61 -20.43 7.66
C ARG A 190 14.39 -20.63 8.55
N ALA A 191 14.27 -19.88 9.65
CA ALA A 191 13.13 -19.96 10.54
C ALA A 191 11.86 -19.44 9.84
N LEU A 192 11.95 -18.30 9.14
CA LEU A 192 10.86 -17.76 8.30
C LEU A 192 10.43 -18.77 7.23
N LYS A 193 11.38 -19.39 6.52
CA LYS A 193 11.07 -20.38 5.48
C LYS A 193 10.32 -21.59 6.03
N ARG A 194 10.68 -22.07 7.23
CA ARG A 194 10.12 -23.29 7.82
C ARG A 194 8.81 -23.04 8.59
N ARG A 195 8.75 -21.97 9.38
CA ARG A 195 7.64 -21.68 10.29
C ARG A 195 6.69 -20.61 9.76
N GLY A 196 7.07 -19.89 8.71
CA GLY A 196 6.29 -18.78 8.16
C GLY A 196 6.29 -17.55 9.08
N PHE A 197 5.21 -16.80 9.01
CA PHE A 197 4.95 -15.59 9.79
C PHE A 197 3.48 -15.54 10.20
N ILE A 198 3.15 -14.71 11.19
CA ILE A 198 1.76 -14.48 11.60
C ILE A 198 1.12 -13.52 10.61
N ASN A 199 -0.01 -13.91 10.00
CA ASN A 199 -0.68 -13.15 8.95
C ASN A 199 -1.49 -11.96 9.49
N TYR A 200 -0.81 -10.99 10.09
CA TYR A 200 -1.41 -9.74 10.59
C TYR A 200 -1.77 -8.78 9.46
N PHE A 201 -2.76 -7.92 9.72
CA PHE A 201 -2.87 -6.66 9.00
C PHE A 201 -1.73 -5.73 9.46
N GLY A 202 -0.88 -5.29 8.53
CA GLY A 202 0.22 -4.37 8.85
C GLY A 202 -0.25 -2.93 9.10
N LEU A 203 0.63 -2.09 9.65
CA LEU A 203 0.36 -0.69 10.01
C LEU A 203 -0.30 0.13 8.88
N GLN A 204 0.05 -0.14 7.61
CA GLN A 204 -0.55 0.52 6.45
C GLN A 204 -2.09 0.42 6.40
N ARG A 205 -2.69 -0.61 6.99
CA ARG A 205 -4.16 -0.79 7.04
C ARG A 205 -4.84 0.12 8.05
N PHE A 206 -4.09 0.61 9.03
CA PHE A 206 -4.61 1.45 10.10
C PHE A 206 -4.42 2.96 9.85
N GLY A 207 -3.76 3.31 8.74
CA GLY A 207 -3.51 4.70 8.31
C GLY A 207 -2.08 5.17 8.57
N SER A 208 -1.72 6.32 8.00
CA SER A 208 -0.40 6.95 8.20
C SER A 208 -0.41 7.79 9.47
N GLY A 209 -0.27 7.16 10.63
CA GLY A 209 -0.27 7.83 11.93
C GLY A 209 -0.77 6.91 13.03
N ALA A 210 -0.69 7.36 14.29
CA ALA A 210 -1.21 6.61 15.44
C ALA A 210 -2.72 6.40 15.26
N SER A 211 -3.06 5.28 14.61
CA SER A 211 -4.35 4.63 14.51
C SER A 211 -5.59 5.54 14.41
N VAL A 212 -6.21 5.59 13.23
CA VAL A 212 -7.50 6.28 13.06
C VAL A 212 -8.54 5.37 12.41
N ASN A 213 -8.16 4.57 11.41
CA ASN A 213 -9.14 3.87 10.57
C ASN A 213 -10.01 2.89 11.36
N HIS A 214 -9.41 2.08 12.22
CA HIS A 214 -10.18 1.08 12.97
C HIS A 214 -11.03 1.71 14.07
N GLU A 215 -10.59 2.82 14.65
CA GLU A 215 -11.35 3.56 15.65
C GLU A 215 -12.55 4.30 15.04
N VAL A 216 -12.36 4.88 13.85
CA VAL A 216 -13.46 5.44 13.04
C VAL A 216 -14.44 4.33 12.69
N GLY A 217 -13.94 3.18 12.21
CA GLY A 217 -14.76 2.01 11.90
C GLY A 217 -15.58 1.52 13.10
N LEU A 218 -14.96 1.44 14.28
CA LEU A 218 -15.64 1.06 15.52
C LEU A 218 -16.73 2.08 15.90
N ALA A 219 -16.44 3.38 15.81
CA ALA A 219 -17.43 4.43 16.08
C ALA A 219 -18.64 4.32 15.13
N CYS A 220 -18.41 4.06 13.84
CA CYS A 220 -19.47 3.81 12.87
C CYS A 220 -20.33 2.59 13.25
N LEU A 221 -19.70 1.47 13.63
CA LEU A 221 -20.41 0.24 14.03
C LEU A 221 -21.24 0.46 15.30
N LEU A 222 -20.74 1.25 16.25
CA LEU A 222 -21.44 1.63 17.47
C LEU A 222 -22.47 2.76 17.25
N ARG A 223 -22.67 3.20 16.01
CA ARG A 223 -23.55 4.33 15.63
C ARG A 223 -23.21 5.65 16.33
N ARG A 224 -21.95 5.83 16.72
CA ARG A 224 -21.41 7.07 17.31
C ARG A 224 -20.87 7.95 16.19
N TYR A 225 -21.75 8.43 15.32
CA TYR A 225 -21.36 9.12 14.10
C TYR A 225 -20.60 10.44 14.38
N ASP A 226 -20.99 11.16 15.42
CA ASP A 226 -20.24 12.36 15.83
C ASP A 226 -18.79 12.01 16.16
N ASP A 227 -18.55 10.96 16.94
CA ASP A 227 -17.21 10.46 17.29
C ASP A 227 -16.45 9.98 16.04
N ALA A 228 -17.11 9.29 15.12
CA ALA A 228 -16.51 8.88 13.85
C ALA A 228 -16.02 10.08 13.02
N VAL A 229 -16.84 11.12 12.90
CA VAL A 229 -16.49 12.37 12.20
C VAL A 229 -15.38 13.11 12.96
N CYS A 230 -15.46 13.18 14.29
CA CYS A 230 -14.40 13.76 15.12
C CYS A 230 -13.06 13.11 14.79
N LYS A 231 -13.00 11.76 14.83
CA LYS A 231 -11.78 10.99 14.64
C LYS A 231 -11.24 11.10 13.21
N ALA A 232 -12.10 11.05 12.21
CA ALA A 232 -11.69 11.16 10.81
C ALA A 232 -11.11 12.54 10.46
N LEU A 233 -11.64 13.61 11.08
CA LEU A 233 -11.25 14.99 10.80
C LEU A 233 -10.26 15.58 11.82
N SER A 234 -9.93 14.85 12.88
CA SER A 234 -8.92 15.32 13.84
C SER A 234 -7.52 15.27 13.21
N PRO A 235 -6.63 16.23 13.52
CA PRO A 235 -5.26 16.20 13.05
C PRO A 235 -4.59 14.86 13.43
N PRO A 236 -3.96 14.14 12.49
CA PRO A 236 -3.27 12.91 12.81
C PRO A 236 -2.12 13.19 13.78
N ALA A 237 -1.94 12.33 14.78
CA ALA A 237 -0.92 12.49 15.84
C ALA A 237 0.53 12.22 15.35
N GLY A 238 0.81 12.44 14.06
CA GLY A 238 2.03 12.10 13.34
C GLY A 238 1.73 11.39 12.03
N GLY A 239 2.58 11.58 11.02
CA GLY A 239 2.37 11.04 9.67
C GLY A 239 2.85 12.01 8.60
N ARG A 240 2.90 11.57 7.34
CA ARG A 240 3.06 12.47 6.19
C ARG A 240 1.66 12.82 5.69
N THR A 241 1.14 13.96 6.09
CA THR A 241 -0.01 14.62 5.49
C THR A 241 0.48 15.75 4.60
N SER A 242 -0.28 16.06 3.55
CA SER A 242 -0.01 17.25 2.74
C SER A 242 -0.25 18.53 3.56
N SER A 243 0.36 19.66 3.15
CA SER A 243 0.10 20.97 3.80
C SER A 243 -1.40 21.31 3.79
N ALA A 244 -2.06 21.08 2.66
CA ALA A 244 -3.49 21.31 2.50
C ALA A 244 -4.36 20.44 3.43
N GLU A 245 -4.00 19.16 3.63
CA GLU A 245 -4.72 18.31 4.60
C GLU A 245 -4.53 18.79 6.03
N LEU A 246 -3.30 19.19 6.41
CA LEU A 246 -3.04 19.74 7.74
C LEU A 246 -3.85 21.01 7.98
N GLU A 247 -3.85 21.94 7.02
CA GLU A 247 -4.64 23.17 7.08
C GLU A 247 -6.14 22.87 7.24
N ALA A 248 -6.67 21.88 6.52
CA ALA A 248 -8.07 21.47 6.65
C ALA A 248 -8.38 20.88 8.04
N HIS A 249 -7.51 20.03 8.57
CA HIS A 249 -7.64 19.45 9.91
C HIS A 249 -7.55 20.53 11.01
N GLU A 250 -6.67 21.51 10.84
CA GLU A 250 -6.52 22.64 11.76
C GLU A 250 -7.75 23.56 11.72
N ALA A 251 -8.25 23.89 10.52
CA ALA A 251 -9.47 24.69 10.36
C ALA A 251 -10.69 24.03 11.04
N TRP A 252 -10.83 22.70 10.89
CA TRP A 252 -11.85 21.93 11.59
C TRP A 252 -11.70 21.99 13.11
N ALA A 253 -10.47 21.91 13.62
CA ALA A 253 -10.21 21.95 15.06
C ALA A 253 -10.52 23.32 15.70
N VAL A 254 -10.34 24.43 14.95
CA VAL A 254 -10.63 25.79 15.40
C VAL A 254 -12.14 26.10 15.39
N GLY A 255 -12.90 25.48 14.50
CA GLY A 255 -14.35 25.69 14.37
C GLY A 255 -15.23 25.02 15.44
N ARG A 256 -14.63 24.45 16.51
CA ARG A 256 -15.32 23.72 17.58
C ARG A 256 -15.30 24.43 18.93
#